data_AF-A0A2L0LX56-F1
#
_entry.id   AF-A0A2L0LX56-F1
#
_cell.length_a   1.000
_cell.length_b   1.000
_cell.length_c   1.000
_cell.angle_alpha   90.00
_cell.angle_beta   90.00
_cell.angle_gamma   90.00
#
_symmetry.space_group_name_H-M   'P 1'
#
loop_
_entity.id
_entity.type
_entity.pdbx_description
1 polymer ?
#
loop_
_entity_poly.entity_id
_entity_poly.type
_entity_poly.pdbx_seq_one_letter_code
_entity_poly.pdbx_strand_id
1 'polypeptide(L)'
;MLDFSYLSDKRGDKPFLQLSDADVARVHDAFARLREKTGVYIDPYGRTRIYPEHQKILITLLSKDADGSVLLFIDFLKVASEADEVLLADGD
;
A
#
# COMPACT_ATOMS: atom_id res chain seq x y z
N MET A 1 -9.64 -8.97 -1.56
CA MET A 1 -8.69 -8.33 -2.51
C MET A 1 -8.38 -6.92 -2.01
N LEU A 2 -7.29 -6.27 -2.46
CA LEU A 2 -6.97 -4.91 -1.99
C LEU A 2 -6.45 -4.03 -3.13
N ASP A 3 -7.18 -2.95 -3.41
CA ASP A 3 -6.87 -2.00 -4.48
C ASP A 3 -6.21 -0.74 -3.93
N PHE A 4 -5.13 -0.29 -4.57
CA PHE A 4 -4.40 0.92 -4.23
C PHE A 4 -4.51 1.94 -5.36
N SER A 5 -5.06 3.11 -5.03
CA SER A 5 -5.22 4.22 -5.98
C SER A 5 -4.75 5.54 -5.38
N TYR A 6 -4.51 6.55 -6.21
CA TYR A 6 -4.11 7.87 -5.74
C TYR A 6 -5.34 8.66 -5.28
N LEU A 7 -5.33 9.22 -4.06
CA LEU A 7 -6.40 10.08 -3.56
C LEU A 7 -6.61 11.33 -4.45
N SER A 8 -5.54 11.82 -5.05
CA SER A 8 -5.53 12.96 -5.97
C SER A 8 -6.13 12.61 -7.34
N ASP A 9 -6.25 11.33 -7.69
CA ASP A 9 -6.82 10.93 -8.97
C ASP A 9 -8.34 11.12 -8.97
N LYS A 10 -8.79 12.18 -9.62
CA LYS A 10 -10.21 12.51 -9.79
C LYS A 10 -10.76 12.05 -11.14
N ARG A 11 -9.89 11.65 -12.07
CA ARG A 11 -10.26 11.40 -13.48
C ARG A 11 -10.05 9.95 -13.89
N GLY A 12 -9.39 9.15 -13.06
CA GLY A 12 -9.03 7.76 -13.34
C GLY A 12 -7.86 7.63 -14.32
N ASP A 13 -7.01 8.64 -14.41
CA ASP A 13 -5.88 8.67 -15.34
C ASP A 13 -4.54 8.26 -14.71
N LYS A 14 -4.49 8.13 -13.37
CA LYS A 14 -3.31 7.62 -12.68
C LYS A 14 -3.32 6.09 -12.60
N PRO A 15 -2.14 5.46 -12.58
CA PRO A 15 -2.05 4.02 -12.38
C PRO A 15 -2.60 3.64 -11.01
N PHE A 16 -3.24 2.48 -10.94
CA PHE A 16 -3.60 1.82 -9.69
C PHE A 16 -2.86 0.48 -9.60
N LEU A 17 -2.81 -0.08 -8.40
CA LEU A 17 -2.22 -1.40 -8.16
C LEU A 17 -3.19 -2.26 -7.37
N GLN A 18 -3.39 -3.49 -7.81
CA GLN A 18 -4.23 -4.46 -7.12
C GLN A 18 -3.37 -5.56 -6.50
N LEU A 19 -3.60 -5.87 -5.23
CA LEU A 19 -3.06 -7.05 -4.58
C LEU A 19 -4.14 -8.13 -4.51
N SER A 20 -3.80 -9.31 -5.03
CA SER A 20 -4.63 -10.50 -4.85
C SER A 20 -4.67 -10.93 -3.38
N ASP A 21 -5.61 -11.78 -2.99
CA ASP A 21 -5.66 -12.28 -1.60
C ASP A 21 -4.37 -13.01 -1.19
N ALA A 22 -3.73 -13.70 -2.15
CA ALA A 22 -2.44 -14.32 -1.94
C ALA A 22 -1.35 -13.28 -1.67
N ASP A 23 -1.33 -12.17 -2.41
CA ASP A 23 -0.37 -11.09 -2.19
C ASP A 23 -0.63 -10.34 -0.87
N VAL A 24 -1.90 -10.11 -0.52
CA VAL A 24 -2.30 -9.53 0.76
C VAL A 24 -1.80 -10.41 1.92
N ALA A 25 -1.93 -11.73 1.81
CA ALA A 25 -1.38 -12.64 2.82
C ALA A 25 0.14 -12.53 2.95
N ARG A 26 0.87 -12.32 1.85
CA ARG A 26 2.33 -12.14 1.86
C ARG A 26 2.77 -10.83 2.53
N VAL A 27 1.98 -9.77 2.41
CA VAL A 27 2.30 -8.45 3.00
C VAL A 27 1.61 -8.20 4.35
N HIS A 28 0.81 -9.16 4.83
CA HIS A 28 0.02 -9.05 6.06
C HIS A 28 0.88 -8.67 7.28
N ASP A 29 2.05 -9.29 7.45
CA ASP A 29 2.96 -8.99 8.56
C ASP A 29 3.48 -7.54 8.51
N ALA A 30 3.69 -6.99 7.31
CA ALA A 30 4.07 -5.60 7.15
C ALA A 30 2.93 -4.65 7.52
N PHE A 31 1.67 -4.99 7.17
CA PHE A 31 0.50 -4.22 7.57
C PHE A 31 0.27 -4.26 9.08
N ALA A 32 0.46 -5.42 9.72
CA ALA A 32 0.39 -5.55 11.17
C ALA A 32 1.43 -4.67 11.86
N ARG A 33 2.68 -4.69 11.40
CA ARG A 33 3.76 -3.85 11.94
C ARG A 33 3.55 -2.36 11.68
N LEU A 34 2.96 -1.98 10.54
CA LEU A 34 2.56 -0.60 10.29
C LEU A 34 1.56 -0.15 11.35
N ARG A 35 0.51 -0.95 11.59
CA ARG A 35 -0.50 -0.68 12.62
C ARG A 35 0.11 -0.54 14.01
N GLU A 36 1.03 -1.41 14.39
CA GLU A 36 1.72 -1.32 15.69
C GLU A 36 2.50 0.00 15.83
N LYS A 37 3.10 0.49 14.74
CA LYS A 37 3.92 1.71 14.74
C LYS A 37 3.10 3.00 14.68
N THR A 38 1.98 3.01 13.96
CA THR A 38 1.27 4.25 13.60
C THR A 38 -0.19 4.26 14.02
N GLY A 39 -0.75 3.11 14.43
CA GLY A 39 -2.18 2.91 14.64
C GLY A 39 -2.99 2.74 13.35
N VAL A 40 -2.37 2.88 12.17
CA VAL A 40 -3.07 2.75 10.88
C VAL A 40 -3.32 1.29 10.56
N TYR A 41 -4.59 0.94 10.47
CA TYR A 41 -5.05 -0.37 10.04
C TYR A 41 -5.52 -0.29 8.58
N ILE A 42 -4.89 -1.07 7.70
CA ILE A 42 -5.34 -1.23 6.31
C ILE A 42 -6.43 -2.30 6.32
N ASP A 43 -7.67 -1.84 6.23
CA ASP A 43 -8.85 -2.68 6.33
C ASP A 43 -9.13 -3.41 5.01
N PRO A 44 -9.13 -4.75 4.98
CA PRO A 44 -9.50 -5.52 3.79
C PRO A 44 -10.98 -5.42 3.41
N TYR A 45 -11.82 -4.76 4.21
CA TYR A 45 -13.24 -4.51 3.91
C TYR A 45 -13.61 -3.03 3.92
N GLY A 46 -12.60 -2.15 3.97
CA GLY A 46 -12.79 -0.72 4.17
C GLY A 46 -11.88 0.12 3.30
N ARG A 47 -12.08 1.43 3.37
CA ARG A 47 -11.26 2.44 2.70
C ARG A 47 -10.29 3.07 3.68
N THR A 48 -8.99 2.90 3.43
CA THR A 48 -7.92 3.41 4.30
C THR A 48 -7.05 4.40 3.55
N ARG A 49 -6.66 5.52 4.19
CA ARG A 49 -5.67 6.47 3.64
C ARG A 49 -4.26 6.07 4.07
N ILE A 50 -3.35 6.01 3.11
CA ILE A 50 -1.94 5.69 3.32
C ILE A 50 -1.11 6.91 2.91
N TYR A 51 -0.67 7.66 3.91
CA TYR A 51 0.15 8.87 3.73
C TYR A 51 1.61 8.50 3.42
N PRO A 52 2.38 9.42 2.82
CA PRO A 52 3.78 9.18 2.40
C PRO A 52 4.66 8.54 3.50
N GLU A 53 4.53 8.96 4.76
CA GLU A 53 5.30 8.36 5.87
C GLU A 53 4.91 6.90 6.14
N HIS A 54 3.64 6.54 5.99
CA HIS A 54 3.20 5.14 6.10
C HIS A 54 3.77 4.30 4.94
N GLN A 55 3.83 4.87 3.74
CA GLN A 55 4.38 4.22 2.54
C GLN A 55 5.88 3.92 2.74
N LYS A 56 6.65 4.88 3.27
CA LYS A 56 8.08 4.70 3.61
C LYS A 56 8.32 3.60 4.64
N ILE A 57 7.45 3.50 5.65
CA ILE A 57 7.50 2.41 6.64
C ILE A 57 7.25 1.06 5.95
N LEU A 58 6.23 0.96 5.10
CA LEU A 58 5.92 -0.27 4.36
C LEU A 58 7.06 -0.68 3.42
N ILE A 59 7.64 0.25 2.66
CA ILE A 59 8.82 0.01 1.82
C ILE A 59 9.95 -0.62 2.65
N THR A 60 10.24 -0.04 3.81
CA THR A 60 11.30 -0.54 4.70
C THR A 60 11.01 -1.94 5.23
N LEU A 61 9.74 -2.22 5.59
CA LEU A 61 9.32 -3.52 6.12
C LEU A 61 9.35 -4.63 5.04
N LEU A 62 9.00 -4.28 3.81
CA LEU A 62 8.86 -5.24 2.70
C LEU A 62 10.18 -5.50 1.97
N SER A 63 11.14 -4.57 1.99
CA SER A 63 12.37 -4.64 1.18
C SER A 63 13.31 -5.81 1.52
N LYS A 64 13.11 -6.52 2.63
CA LYS A 64 14.03 -7.59 3.06
C LYS A 64 13.91 -8.88 2.24
N ASP A 65 12.71 -9.20 1.74
CA ASP A 65 12.41 -10.48 1.10
C ASP A 65 11.43 -10.32 -0.08
N ALA A 66 11.51 -9.19 -0.80
CA ALA A 66 10.56 -8.87 -1.85
C ALA A 66 10.87 -9.59 -3.17
N ASP A 67 9.85 -10.23 -3.76
CA ASP A 67 9.86 -10.75 -5.12
C ASP A 67 8.54 -10.41 -5.85
N GLY A 68 8.52 -10.61 -7.17
CA GLY A 68 7.30 -10.63 -7.97
C GLY A 68 6.35 -9.44 -7.73
N SER A 69 5.10 -9.75 -7.35
CA SER A 69 4.05 -8.78 -7.04
C SER A 69 4.39 -7.85 -5.88
N VAL A 70 5.16 -8.32 -4.89
CA VAL A 70 5.58 -7.50 -3.74
C VAL A 70 6.58 -6.44 -4.17
N LEU A 71 7.45 -6.72 -5.14
CA LEU A 71 8.35 -5.70 -5.72
C LEU A 71 7.55 -4.61 -6.44
N LEU A 72 6.55 -4.99 -7.24
CA LEU A 72 5.67 -4.03 -7.90
C LEU A 72 4.95 -3.13 -6.89
N PHE A 73 4.52 -3.70 -5.77
CA PHE A 73 3.92 -2.92 -4.68
C PHE A 73 4.90 -1.94 -4.03
N ILE A 74 6.12 -2.39 -3.73
CA ILE A 74 7.16 -1.52 -3.18
C ILE A 74 7.46 -0.37 -4.13
N ASP A 75 7.59 -0.63 -5.43
CA ASP A 75 7.90 0.41 -6.41
C ASP A 75 6.74 1.38 -6.58
N PHE A 76 5.50 0.90 -6.54
CA PHE A 76 4.31 1.76 -6.49
C PHE A 76 4.33 2.70 -5.27
N LEU A 77 4.64 2.16 -4.08
CA LEU A 77 4.76 2.96 -2.85
C LEU A 77 5.90 3.99 -2.95
N LYS A 78 7.04 3.64 -3.55
CA LYS A 78 8.16 4.58 -3.73
C LYS A 78 7.73 5.77 -4.56
N VAL A 79 7.17 5.52 -5.75
CA VAL A 79 6.69 6.56 -6.67
C VAL A 79 5.68 7.49 -5.97
N ALA A 80 4.71 6.92 -5.25
CA ALA A 80 3.73 7.71 -4.52
C ALA A 80 4.39 8.55 -3.41
N SER A 81 5.31 7.96 -2.64
CA SER A 81 5.93 8.63 -1.50
C SER A 81 6.90 9.74 -1.91
N GLU A 82 7.60 9.57 -3.03
CA GLU A 82 8.49 10.59 -3.61
C GLU A 82 7.71 11.77 -4.18
N ALA A 83 6.48 11.53 -4.64
CA ALA A 83 5.56 12.56 -5.11
C ALA A 83 4.71 13.21 -4.01
N ASP A 84 4.94 12.86 -2.72
CA ASP A 84 4.12 13.31 -1.57
C ASP A 84 2.62 13.00 -1.72
N GLU A 85 2.30 11.90 -2.41
CA GLU A 85 0.93 11.51 -2.71
C GLU A 85 0.31 10.66 -1.60
N VAL A 86 -0.99 10.87 -1.34
CA VAL A 86 -1.77 10.01 -0.44
C VAL A 86 -2.43 8.91 -1.28
N LEU A 87 -2.24 7.67 -0.88
CA LEU A 87 -2.92 6.53 -1.48
C LEU A 87 -4.21 6.20 -0.73
N LEU A 88 -5.18 5.69 -1.46
CA LEU A 88 -6.35 4.99 -0.95
C LEU A 88 -6.11 3.50 -1.10
N ALA A 89 -6.27 2.75 -0.02
CA ALA A 89 -6.38 1.29 -0.03
C ALA A 89 -7.85 0.91 0.18
N ASP A 90 -8.45 0.27 -0.82
CA ASP A 90 -9.84 -0.14 -0.85
C ASP A 90 -9.92 -1.66 -0.85
N GLY A 91 -10.46 -2.22 0.22
CA GLY A 91 -10.75 -3.64 0.34
C GLY A 91 -12.06 -4.03 -0.35
N ASP A 92 -12.08 -5.25 -0.89
CA ASP A 92 -13.28 -5.94 -1.41
C ASP A 92 -13.67 -7.09 -0.48
#